data_AF-A0A2E5JQ66-F1
#
_entry.id   AF-A0A2E5JQ66-F1
#
_cell.length_a   1.000
_cell.length_b   1.000
_cell.length_c   1.000
_cell.angle_alpha   90.00
_cell.angle_beta   90.00
_cell.angle_gamma   90.00
#
_symmetry.space_group_name_H-M   'P 1'
#
loop_
_entity.id
_entity.type
_entity.pdbx_description
1 polymer ?
#
loop_
_entity_poly.entity_id
_entity_poly.type
_entity_poly.pdbx_seq_one_letter_code
_entity_poly.pdbx_strand_id
1 'polypeptide(L)'
;MRNKILISGFCLFNLLVAQFTLQEESNNQTVIQFYHSEVSFESQGEYTKLIPSKGGTTADYGQPELPLFSTLIQVSQDKEYSVSYNVLSSHIIDDIKVFPFQNKDKTEAP
;
A
#
# COMPACT_ATOMS: atom_id res chain seq x y z
N MET A 1 17.12 -40.95 37.39
CA MET A 1 15.93 -40.52 36.62
C MET A 1 16.27 -39.19 35.96
N ARG A 2 16.33 -39.13 34.63
CA ARG A 2 16.77 -37.94 33.87
C ARG A 2 15.55 -37.29 33.23
N ASN A 3 15.06 -36.21 33.82
CA ASN A 3 13.97 -35.40 33.29
C ASN A 3 14.40 -34.77 31.96
N LYS A 4 13.73 -35.14 30.87
CA LYS A 4 13.87 -34.46 29.59
C LYS A 4 12.86 -33.30 29.59
N ILE A 5 13.36 -32.08 29.79
CA ILE A 5 12.57 -30.87 29.59
C ILE A 5 12.41 -30.71 28.07
N LEU A 6 11.19 -30.95 27.58
CA LEU A 6 10.82 -30.74 26.19
C LEU A 6 10.50 -29.24 26.03
N ILE A 7 11.47 -28.45 25.59
CA ILE A 7 11.22 -27.05 25.23
C ILE A 7 10.50 -27.08 23.88
N SER A 8 9.17 -27.04 23.93
CA SER A 8 8.33 -26.82 22.75
C SER A 8 8.52 -25.37 22.31
N GLY A 9 9.39 -25.16 21.32
CA GLY A 9 9.60 -23.85 20.71
C GLY A 9 8.36 -23.43 19.94
N PHE A 10 7.59 -22.49 20.50
CA PHE A 10 6.52 -21.82 19.78
C PHE A 10 7.15 -20.81 18.82
N CYS A 11 7.40 -21.24 17.57
CA CYS A 11 7.73 -20.31 16.49
C CYS A 11 6.50 -19.45 16.22
N LEU A 12 6.49 -18.23 16.76
CA LEU A 12 5.64 -17.15 16.25
C LEU A 12 6.14 -16.82 14.84
N PHE A 13 5.65 -17.55 13.85
CA PHE A 13 5.74 -17.11 12.47
C PHE A 13 4.96 -15.80 12.39
N ASN A 14 5.67 -14.68 12.35
CA ASN A 14 5.08 -13.43 11.89
C ASN A 14 4.61 -13.70 10.46
N LEU A 15 3.31 -13.97 10.30
CA LEU A 15 2.68 -14.06 8.99
C LEU A 15 2.85 -12.69 8.34
N LEU A 16 3.80 -12.59 7.41
CA LEU A 16 3.95 -11.43 6.56
C LEU A 16 2.66 -11.28 5.75
N VAL A 17 1.77 -10.41 6.19
CA VAL A 17 0.60 -10.02 5.40
C VAL A 17 1.10 -9.17 4.24
N ALA A 18 0.98 -9.70 3.02
CA ALA A 18 1.26 -8.96 1.81
C ALA A 18 0.19 -7.89 1.59
N GLN A 19 0.60 -6.73 1.08
CA GLN A 19 -0.29 -5.58 0.86
C GLN A 19 -1.27 -5.83 -0.30
N PHE A 20 -0.84 -6.59 -1.31
CA PHE A 20 -1.66 -7.07 -2.40
C PHE A 20 -1.62 -8.60 -2.38
N THR A 21 -2.79 -9.24 -2.40
CA THR A 21 -2.90 -10.70 -2.43
C THR A 21 -3.79 -11.13 -3.59
N LEU A 22 -3.34 -12.13 -4.33
CA LEU A 22 -4.17 -12.79 -5.34
C LEU A 22 -5.23 -13.62 -4.62
N GLN A 23 -6.50 -13.33 -4.89
CA GLN A 23 -7.63 -14.08 -4.34
C GLN A 23 -8.14 -15.12 -5.34
N GLU A 24 -8.23 -14.74 -6.61
CA GLU A 24 -8.73 -15.60 -7.67
C GLU A 24 -8.01 -15.28 -8.99
N GLU A 25 -7.72 -16.32 -9.75
CA GLU A 25 -7.24 -16.22 -11.13
C GLU A 25 -8.00 -17.22 -11.99
N SER A 26 -8.66 -16.71 -13.02
CA SER A 26 -9.31 -17.49 -14.06
C SER A 26 -8.93 -16.93 -15.43
N ASN A 27 -9.31 -17.62 -16.51
CA ASN A 27 -8.94 -17.24 -17.88
C ASN A 27 -9.36 -15.80 -18.28
N ASN A 28 -10.39 -15.25 -17.62
CA ASN A 28 -10.98 -13.95 -17.96
C ASN A 28 -10.99 -12.96 -16.79
N GLN A 29 -10.57 -13.36 -15.60
CA GLN A 29 -10.65 -12.51 -14.41
C GLN A 29 -9.50 -12.78 -13.45
N THR A 30 -8.91 -11.71 -12.96
CA THR A 30 -7.94 -11.72 -11.86
C THR A 30 -8.51 -10.86 -10.74
N VAL A 31 -8.69 -11.45 -9.55
CA VAL A 31 -9.18 -10.75 -8.37
C VAL A 31 -8.02 -10.55 -7.40
N ILE A 32 -7.73 -9.29 -7.12
CA ILE A 32 -6.66 -8.88 -6.19
C ILE A 32 -7.31 -8.17 -5.03
N GLN A 33 -6.94 -8.60 -3.82
CA GLN A 33 -7.29 -7.88 -2.62
C GLN A 33 -6.14 -6.99 -2.19
N PHE A 34 -6.46 -5.73 -1.95
CA PHE A 34 -5.57 -4.73 -1.40
C PHE A 34 -5.90 -4.52 0.08
N TYR A 35 -4.88 -4.63 0.92
CA TYR A 35 -4.94 -4.28 2.34
C TYR A 35 -4.19 -2.97 2.54
N HIS A 36 -4.90 -1.93 2.97
CA HIS A 36 -4.30 -0.63 3.24
C HIS A 36 -3.26 -0.76 4.35
N SER A 37 -2.04 -0.27 4.09
CA SER A 37 -0.95 -0.29 5.06
C SER A 37 -1.03 0.91 6.01
N GLU A 38 -0.25 0.86 7.09
CA GLU A 38 -0.19 1.97 8.04
C GLU A 38 0.40 3.22 7.36
N VAL A 39 -0.22 4.37 7.60
CA VAL A 39 0.24 5.70 7.18
C VAL A 39 0.41 6.53 8.44
N SER A 40 1.63 7.00 8.70
CA SER A 40 1.89 7.94 9.80
C SER A 40 1.67 9.38 9.35
N PHE A 41 1.36 10.24 10.31
CA PHE A 41 1.04 11.65 10.11
C PHE A 41 2.09 12.48 10.86
N GLU A 42 2.86 13.26 10.12
CA GLU A 42 3.87 14.16 10.70
C GLU A 42 3.48 15.62 10.44
N SER A 43 3.58 16.45 11.48
CA SER A 43 3.35 17.90 11.33
C SER A 43 4.55 18.56 10.67
N GLN A 44 4.29 19.37 9.66
CA GLN A 44 5.28 20.20 8.97
C GLN A 44 4.73 21.63 8.84
N GLY A 45 4.87 22.40 9.91
CA GLY A 45 4.25 23.73 10.04
C GLY A 45 2.73 23.61 10.03
N GLU A 46 2.08 24.37 9.15
CA GLU A 46 0.62 24.33 8.96
C GLU A 46 0.12 23.11 8.16
N TYR A 47 1.05 22.28 7.66
CA TYR A 47 0.73 21.11 6.85
C TYR A 47 0.91 19.81 7.62
N THR A 48 0.27 18.76 7.14
CA THR A 48 0.41 17.39 7.60
C THR A 48 0.98 16.54 6.47
N LYS A 49 2.14 15.93 6.71
CA LYS A 49 2.77 14.99 5.80
C LYS A 49 2.29 13.58 6.09
N LEU A 50 1.82 12.89 5.04
CA LEU A 50 1.39 11.50 5.09
C LEU A 50 2.56 10.61 4.70
N ILE A 51 3.00 9.75 5.62
CA ILE A 51 4.18 8.90 5.41
C ILE A 51 3.71 7.45 5.38
N PRO A 52 3.61 6.83 4.19
CA PRO A 52 3.20 5.43 4.09
C PRO A 52 4.33 4.52 4.56
N SER A 53 3.98 3.47 5.31
CA SER A 53 4.95 2.44 5.75
C SER A 53 5.52 1.59 4.60
N LYS A 54 4.83 1.56 3.45
CA LYS A 54 5.22 0.85 2.22
C LYS A 54 4.78 1.64 1.00
N GLY A 55 5.44 1.46 -0.14
CA GLY A 55 5.08 2.16 -1.38
C GLY A 55 5.72 3.55 -1.47
N GLY A 56 5.04 4.46 -2.15
CA GLY A 56 5.55 5.81 -2.42
C GLY A 56 4.47 6.87 -2.23
N THR A 57 4.69 8.04 -2.82
CA THR A 57 3.75 9.17 -2.80
C THR A 57 3.53 9.75 -4.20
N THR A 58 2.42 10.45 -4.40
CA THR A 58 2.21 11.29 -5.59
C THR A 58 3.28 12.37 -5.67
N ALA A 59 3.74 12.67 -6.89
CA ALA A 59 4.92 13.50 -7.11
C ALA A 59 4.66 14.70 -8.03
N ASP A 60 3.42 15.16 -8.11
CA ASP A 60 3.06 16.34 -8.89
C ASP A 60 3.41 17.62 -8.12
N TYR A 61 4.32 18.43 -8.64
CA TYR A 61 4.83 19.62 -7.95
C TYR A 61 3.71 20.58 -7.53
N GLY A 62 3.72 20.96 -6.25
CA GLY A 62 2.74 21.85 -5.65
C GLY A 62 1.38 21.20 -5.34
N GLN A 63 1.12 19.97 -5.80
CA GLN A 63 -0.08 19.22 -5.46
C GLN A 63 0.09 18.47 -4.13
N PRO A 64 -1.00 18.11 -3.43
CA PRO A 64 -0.93 17.26 -2.25
C PRO A 64 -0.10 15.99 -2.46
N GLU A 65 0.87 15.75 -1.58
CA GLU A 65 1.66 14.51 -1.53
C GLU A 65 0.84 13.42 -0.82
N LEU A 66 0.28 12.49 -1.58
CA LEU A 66 -0.62 11.43 -1.10
C LEU A 66 0.06 10.06 -1.18
N PRO A 67 -0.20 9.13 -0.22
CA PRO A 67 0.23 7.75 -0.33
C PRO A 67 -0.19 7.09 -1.64
N LEU A 68 0.76 6.41 -2.29
CA LEU A 68 0.56 5.70 -3.55
C LEU A 68 1.05 4.26 -3.41
N PHE A 69 0.19 3.33 -3.84
CA PHE A 69 0.44 1.91 -3.79
C PHE A 69 0.22 1.29 -5.16
N SER A 70 1.16 0.45 -5.59
CA SER A 70 1.11 -0.21 -6.89
C SER A 70 1.55 -1.66 -6.78
N THR A 71 1.03 -2.50 -7.67
CA THR A 71 1.49 -3.87 -7.87
C THR A 71 1.56 -4.17 -9.36
N LEU A 72 2.35 -5.17 -9.72
CA LEU A 72 2.41 -5.68 -11.09
C LEU A 72 1.56 -6.94 -11.19
N ILE A 73 0.85 -7.06 -12.30
CA ILE A 73 0.03 -8.23 -12.62
C ILE A 73 0.46 -8.75 -13.98
N GLN A 74 0.51 -10.08 -14.12
CA GLN A 74 0.74 -10.69 -15.42
C GLN A 74 -0.58 -10.77 -16.18
N VAL A 75 -0.58 -10.32 -17.43
CA VAL A 75 -1.75 -10.34 -18.31
C VAL A 75 -1.39 -11.00 -19.64
N SER A 76 -2.37 -11.63 -20.30
CA SER A 76 -2.18 -12.14 -21.66
C SER A 76 -2.08 -10.99 -22.67
N GLN A 77 -1.25 -11.18 -23.70
CA GLN A 77 -1.22 -10.29 -24.86
C GLN A 77 -2.53 -10.42 -25.67
N ASP A 78 -2.80 -9.45 -26.56
CA ASP A 78 -3.93 -9.44 -27.51
C ASP A 78 -5.34 -9.50 -26.87
N LYS A 79 -5.46 -9.01 -25.64
CA LYS A 79 -6.74 -8.83 -24.94
C LYS A 79 -6.90 -7.38 -24.48
N GLU A 80 -8.15 -6.95 -24.38
CA GLU A 80 -8.53 -5.71 -23.73
C GLU A 80 -8.92 -5.99 -22.28
N TYR A 81 -8.50 -5.12 -21.36
CA TYR A 81 -8.72 -5.28 -19.93
C TYR A 81 -9.47 -4.08 -19.37
N SER A 82 -10.47 -4.35 -18.54
CA SER A 82 -11.12 -3.35 -17.70
C SER A 82 -10.74 -3.60 -16.25
N VAL A 83 -10.36 -2.53 -15.54
CA VAL A 83 -10.06 -2.58 -14.11
C VAL A 83 -11.19 -1.91 -13.36
N SER A 84 -11.82 -2.64 -12.45
CA SER A 84 -12.82 -2.14 -11.52
C SER A 84 -12.40 -2.46 -10.10
N TYR A 85 -12.77 -1.61 -9.14
CA TYR A 85 -12.50 -1.85 -7.72
C TYR A 85 -13.76 -1.63 -6.88
N ASN A 86 -13.81 -2.32 -5.75
CA ASN A 86 -14.84 -2.14 -4.73
C ASN A 86 -14.16 -1.72 -3.43
N VAL A 87 -14.63 -0.62 -2.82
CA VAL A 87 -14.12 -0.15 -1.53
C VAL A 87 -14.80 -0.95 -0.43
N LEU A 88 -14.03 -1.80 0.26
CA LEU A 88 -14.55 -2.64 1.35
C LEU A 88 -14.61 -1.91 2.69
N SER A 89 -13.74 -0.93 2.89
CA SER A 89 -13.66 -0.12 4.12
C SER A 89 -13.04 1.24 3.81
N SER A 90 -13.58 2.30 4.42
CA SER A 90 -13.10 3.67 4.29
C SER A 90 -13.51 4.50 5.50
N HIS A 91 -12.77 5.59 5.75
CA HIS A 91 -13.14 6.62 6.71
C HIS A 91 -12.72 7.99 6.16
N ILE A 92 -13.22 9.05 6.77
CA ILE A 92 -12.93 10.45 6.41
C ILE A 92 -12.05 11.05 7.50
N ILE A 93 -11.08 11.86 7.09
CA ILE A 93 -10.26 12.69 7.97
C ILE A 93 -10.50 14.14 7.57
N ASP A 94 -11.17 14.89 8.43
CA ASP A 94 -11.51 16.30 8.21
C ASP A 94 -10.40 17.23 8.71
N ASP A 95 -10.49 18.51 8.34
CA ASP A 95 -9.63 19.61 8.82
C ASP A 95 -8.12 19.40 8.66
N ILE A 96 -7.71 18.70 7.59
CA ILE A 96 -6.32 18.41 7.28
C ILE A 96 -5.82 19.24 6.07
N LYS A 97 -4.64 19.85 6.22
CA LYS A 97 -3.89 20.48 5.10
C LYS A 97 -2.76 19.55 4.70
N VAL A 98 -2.92 18.78 3.63
CA VAL A 98 -1.90 17.82 3.19
C VAL A 98 -0.67 18.56 2.66
N PHE A 99 0.53 18.10 3.05
CA PHE A 99 1.79 18.65 2.60
C PHE A 99 1.90 18.60 1.06
N PRO A 100 2.20 19.73 0.38
CA PRO A 100 2.35 19.74 -1.06
C PRO A 100 3.71 19.21 -1.48
N PHE A 101 3.78 18.37 -2.51
CA PHE A 101 5.04 17.85 -3.03
C PHE A 101 5.94 18.98 -3.57
N GLN A 102 7.22 19.01 -3.16
CA GLN A 102 8.13 20.15 -3.42
C GLN A 102 9.33 19.82 -4.33
N ASN A 103 9.48 18.60 -4.84
CA ASN A 103 10.65 18.24 -5.65
C ASN A 103 10.37 18.36 -7.15
N LYS A 104 10.71 19.50 -7.76
CA LYS A 104 10.49 19.77 -9.19
C LYS A 104 11.18 18.75 -10.10
N ASP A 105 12.42 18.39 -9.78
CA ASP A 105 13.23 17.47 -10.58
C ASP A 105 12.64 16.06 -10.65
N LYS A 106 11.74 15.71 -9.72
CA LYS A 106 11.00 14.44 -9.71
C LYS A 106 9.66 14.50 -10.42
N THR A 107 9.09 15.69 -10.60
CA THR A 107 7.82 15.89 -11.30
C THR A 107 8.04 15.90 -12.82
N GLU A 108 9.09 16.58 -13.26
CA GLU A 108 9.47 16.66 -14.65
C GLU A 108 10.35 15.45 -14.96
N ALA A 109 9.74 14.38 -15.47
CA ALA A 109 10.53 13.31 -16.09
C ALA A 109 11.45 13.96 -17.15
N PRO A 110 12.75 13.63 -17.20
CA PRO A 110 13.63 14.11 -18.25
C PRO A 110 13.20 13.65 -19.65
#